data_AF-A0AAF0D2K7-F1
#
_entry.id   AF-A0AAF0D2K7-F1
#
_cell.length_a   1.000
_cell.length_b   1.000
_cell.length_c   1.000
_cell.angle_alpha   90.00
_cell.angle_beta   90.00
_cell.angle_gamma   90.00
#
_symmetry.space_group_name_H-M   'P 1'
#
loop_
_entity.id
_entity.type
_entity.pdbx_description
1 polymer ?
#
loop_
_entity_poly.entity_id
_entity_poly.type
_entity_poly.pdbx_seq_one_letter_code
_entity_poly.pdbx_strand_id
1 'polypeptide(L)' 'MKEIGEIKVYAAFTSDSLFAGDVGRTDLYGEKHTRRLSEALFESLFNKILKLEDSVLVFPGHGAALYVAVI' A
#
# COMPACT_ATOMS: atom_id res chain seq x y z
N MET A 1 31.07 -15.31 6.87
CA MET A 1 29.82 -14.55 6.66
C MET A 1 28.69 -15.36 7.28
N LYS A 2 27.95 -14.81 8.24
CA LYS A 2 26.75 -15.47 8.77
C LYS A 2 25.66 -15.34 7.72
N GLU A 3 25.02 -16.45 7.35
CA GLU A 3 23.78 -16.43 6.59
C GLU A 3 22.78 -15.56 7.37
N ILE A 4 22.37 -14.47 6.75
CA ILE A 4 21.25 -13.69 7.24
C ILE A 4 20.04 -14.56 6.89
N GLY A 5 19.30 -15.01 7.90
CA GLY A 5 18.09 -15.80 7.69
C GLY A 5 17.11 -15.09 6.76
N GLU A 6 16.15 -15.85 6.21
CA GLU A 6 15.16 -15.34 5.27
C GLU A 6 14.48 -14.06 5.78
N ILE A 7 14.48 -13.01 4.94
CA ILE A 7 13.83 -11.74 5.28
C ILE A 7 12.33 -11.92 5.08
N LYS A 8 11.62 -12.08 6.20
CA LYS A 8 10.15 -12.14 6.21
C LYS A 8 9.54 -10.77 6.45
N VAL A 9 8.64 -10.35 5.57
CA VAL A 9 7.80 -9.17 5.77
C VAL A 9 6.62 -9.55 6.65
N TYR A 10 6.40 -8.83 7.75
CA TYR A 10 5.28 -9.09 8.66
C TYR A 10 4.12 -8.11 8.48
N ALA A 11 4.45 -6.86 8.12
CA ALA A 11 3.48 -5.79 8.03
C ALA A 11 3.90 -4.74 6.99
N ALA A 12 2.92 -4.12 6.35
CA ALA A 12 3.06 -3.01 5.43
C ALA A 12 2.26 -1.80 5.93
N PHE A 13 2.93 -0.68 6.14
CA PHE A 13 2.29 0.60 6.47
C PHE A 13 1.99 1.34 5.16
N THR A 14 0.75 1.25 4.69
CA THR A 14 0.36 1.71 3.35
C THR A 14 -0.09 3.17 3.32
N SER A 15 -0.31 3.78 4.49
CA SER A 15 -0.84 5.15 4.59
C SER A 15 -2.08 5.29 3.69
N ASP A 16 -2.09 6.23 2.75
CA ASP A 16 -3.18 6.44 1.79
C ASP A 16 -3.03 5.68 0.48
N SER A 17 -2.06 4.77 0.34
CA SER A 17 -1.90 4.03 -0.91
C SER A 17 -2.90 2.86 -1.04
N LEU A 18 -3.21 2.20 0.08
CA LEU A 18 -4.14 1.07 0.12
C LEU A 18 -4.89 1.09 1.45
N PHE A 19 -6.22 1.03 1.36
CA PHE A 19 -7.15 0.87 2.46
C PHE A 19 -7.86 -0.49 2.38
N ALA A 20 -8.64 -0.84 3.40
CA ALA A 20 -9.52 -2.01 3.34
C ALA A 20 -10.62 -1.77 2.30
N GLY A 21 -10.47 -2.39 1.12
CA GLY A 21 -11.44 -2.33 0.02
C GLY A 21 -11.42 -1.04 -0.80
N ASP A 22 -10.44 -0.14 -0.60
CA ASP A 22 -10.33 1.13 -1.34
C ASP A 22 -8.87 1.59 -1.46
N VAL A 23 -8.61 2.67 -2.20
CA VAL A 23 -7.29 3.27 -2.41
C VAL A 23 -7.32 4.80 -2.25
N GLY A 24 -6.15 5.41 -2.12
CA GLY A 24 -5.99 6.86 -2.01
C GLY A 24 -6.55 7.63 -3.19
N ARG A 25 -7.22 8.74 -2.89
CA ARG A 25 -7.60 9.72 -3.91
C ARG A 25 -6.38 10.47 -4.43
N THR A 26 -6.30 10.64 -5.74
CA THR A 26 -5.13 11.23 -6.43
C THR A 26 -5.39 12.64 -7.00
N ASP A 27 -6.56 13.19 -6.72
CA ASP A 27 -7.09 14.42 -7.30
C ASP A 27 -6.90 15.67 -6.43
N LEU A 28 -6.42 15.52 -5.18
CA LEU A 28 -6.28 16.62 -4.21
C LEU A 28 -5.36 17.76 -4.69
N TYR A 29 -4.38 17.46 -5.54
CA TYR A 29 -3.47 18.46 -6.12
C TYR A 29 -3.99 19.09 -7.42
N GLY A 30 -5.25 18.82 -7.79
CA GLY A 30 -5.91 19.33 -8.98
C GLY A 30 -5.75 18.46 -10.22
N GLU A 31 -6.56 18.74 -11.25
CA GLU A 31 -6.68 17.92 -12.47
C GLU A 31 -5.33 17.72 -13.20
N LYS A 32 -4.49 18.76 -13.24
CA LYS A 32 -3.15 18.71 -13.86
C LYS A 32 -2.28 17.59 -13.29
N HIS A 33 -2.45 17.26 -12.01
CA HIS A 33 -1.65 16.25 -11.32
C HIS A 33 -2.34 14.89 -11.23
N THR A 34 -3.67 14.85 -11.41
CA THR A 34 -4.50 13.68 -11.15
C THR A 34 -4.00 12.45 -11.92
N ARG A 35 -3.83 12.57 -13.25
CA ARG A 35 -3.38 11.44 -14.09
C ARG A 35 -2.04 10.86 -13.63
N ARG A 36 -1.05 11.73 -13.43
CA ARG A 36 0.30 11.30 -13.02
C ARG A 36 0.26 10.61 -11.65
N LEU A 37 -0.53 11.14 -10.72
CA LEU A 37 -0.65 10.56 -9.39
C LEU A 37 -1.41 9.23 -9.40
N SER A 38 -2.44 9.09 -10.25
CA SER A 38 -3.12 7.79 -10.47
C SER A 38 -2.18 6.75 -11.07
N GLU A 39 -1.36 7.12 -12.06
CA GLU A 39 -0.35 6.24 -12.64
C GLU A 39 0.69 5.83 -11.57
N ALA A 40 1.17 6.76 -10.75
CA ALA A 40 2.10 6.46 -9.67
C ALA A 40 1.50 5.56 -8.57
N LEU A 41 0.22 5.75 -8.24
CA LEU A 41 -0.52 4.91 -7.29
C LEU A 41 -0.67 3.48 -7.83
N PHE A 42 -1.08 3.34 -9.11
CA PHE A 42 -1.18 2.05 -9.78
C PHE A 42 0.15 1.29 -9.76
N GLU A 43 1.25 1.95 -10.14
CA GLU A 43 2.59 1.38 -10.09
C GLU A 43 2.96 0.93 -8.66
N SER A 44 2.65 1.73 -7.65
CA SER A 44 2.94 1.39 -6.26
C SER A 44 2.16 0.17 -5.78
N LEU A 45 0.88 0.06 -6.16
CA LEU A 45 0.03 -1.07 -5.81
C LEU A 45 0.52 -2.35 -6.49
N PHE A 46 0.58 -2.37 -7.81
CA PHE A 46 0.80 -3.61 -8.57
C PHE A 46 2.26 -4.04 -8.62
N ASN A 47 3.21 -3.11 -8.50
CA ASN A 47 4.63 -3.46 -8.54
C ASN A 47 5.30 -3.58 -7.18
N LYS A 48 4.63 -3.18 -6.09
CA LYS A 48 5.19 -3.28 -4.73
C LYS A 48 4.24 -3.93 -3.74
N ILE A 49 3.08 -3.32 -3.47
CA ILE A 49 2.21 -3.71 -2.35
C ILE A 49 1.55 -5.07 -2.60
N LEU A 50 0.96 -5.28 -3.78
CA LEU A 50 0.27 -6.53 -4.14
C LEU A 50 1.22 -7.67 -4.54
N LYS A 51 2.54 -7.46 -4.45
CA LYS A 51 3.55 -8.53 -4.58
C LYS A 51 3.98 -9.10 -3.23
N LEU A 52 3.52 -8.50 -2.12
CA LEU A 52 3.74 -9.04 -0.80
C LEU A 52 2.91 -10.31 -0.62
N GLU A 53 3.35 -11.17 0.29
CA GLU A 53 2.58 -12.37 0.63
C GLU A 53 1.24 -11.98 1.25
N ASP A 54 0.20 -12.76 0.95
CA ASP A 54 -1.15 -12.60 1.51
C ASP A 54 -1.13 -12.49 3.05
N SER A 55 -0.20 -13.20 3.71
CA SER A 55 -0.05 -13.19 5.17
C SER A 55 0.42 -11.86 5.78
N VAL A 56 0.81 -10.88 4.96
CA VAL A 56 1.28 -9.58 5.42
C VAL A 56 0.11 -8.72 5.92
N LEU A 57 0.28 -8.16 7.12
CA LEU A 57 -0.69 -7.25 7.72
C LEU A 57 -0.59 -5.84 7.11
N VAL A 58 -1.69 -5.28 6.65
CA VAL A 58 -1.75 -3.92 6.09
C VAL A 58 -2.27 -2.93 7.13
N PHE A 59 -1.53 -1.83 7.32
CA PHE A 59 -1.85 -0.73 8.23
C PHE A 59 -2.05 0.58 7.45
N PRO A 60 -3.30 0.96 7.15
CA PRO A 60 -3.62 2.21 6.45
C PRO A 60 -3.48 3.45 7.34
N GLY A 61 -3.42 4.63 6.71
CA GLY A 61 -3.28 5.94 7.38
C GLY A 61 -4.61 6.55 7.85
N HIS A 62 -5.72 6.16 7.21
CA HIS A 62 -7.08 6.64 7.50
C HIS A 62 -8.09 5.50 7.36
N GLY A 63 -9.30 5.69 7.92
CA GLY A 63 -10.40 4.73 7.90
C GLY A 63 -11.18 4.71 9.21
N ALA A 64 -12.47 4.38 9.15
CA ALA A 64 -13.26 4.12 10.36
C ALA A 64 -12.77 2.80 10.96
N ALA A 65 -11.90 2.89 11.97
CA ALA A 65 -11.08 1.81 12.54
C ALA A 65 -9.83 1.45 11.71
N LEU A 66 -8.68 1.35 12.39
CA LEU A 66 -7.49 0.67 11.90
C LEU A 66 -7.85 -0.80 11.63
N TYR A 67 -8.34 -1.10 10.44
CA TYR A 67 -8.46 -2.48 10.00
C TYR A 67 -7.07 -2.96 9.60
N VAL A 68 -6.62 -4.01 10.29
CA VAL A 68 -5.63 -4.92 9.75
C VAL A 68 -6.28 -5.59 8.54
N ALA A 69 -5.86 -5.22 7.34
CA ALA A 69 -6.24 -5.95 6.14
C ALA A 69 -5.17 -7.01 5.85
N VAL A 70 -5.61 -8.22 5.56
CA VAL A 70 -4.79 -9.30 4.98
C VAL A 70 -5.03 -9.19 3.48
N ILE A 71 -3.95 -9.18 2.68
CA ILE A 71 -4.05 -9.05 1.22
C ILE A 71 -4.66 -10.32 0.62
#